data_AF-A0A963AZ24-F1
#
_entry.id   AF-A0A963AZ24-F1
#
_cell.length_a   1.000
_cell.length_b   1.000
_cell.length_c   1.000
_cell.angle_alpha   90.00
_cell.angle_beta   90.00
_cell.angle_gamma   90.00
#
_symmetry.space_group_name_H-M   'P 1'
#
loop_
_entity.id
_entity.type
_entity.pdbx_description
1 polymer ?
#
loop_
_entity_poly.entity_id
_entity_poly.type
_entity_poly.pdbx_seq_one_letter_code
_entity_poly.pdbx_strand_id
1 'polypeptide(L)'
;MKNERDRCIALAGVFQAAELASQVAHRGIADTNAMEASIHSLFQINSDTVENVYNGLSGVATGLRIIIQQLEGTNSRKLETTRYVISLLHLERKLGRNMGMQEKIAKGIRTGSDRLIHYPLLHANILAGIAEIYFDTISTLKPRIMVQGDPLHLKNPENINKIRSLLLAGIRS
;
A
#
# COMPACT_ATOMS: atom_id res chain seq x y z
N MET A 1 4.60 24.45 2.03
CA MET A 1 3.70 24.30 0.88
C MET A 1 4.14 23.02 0.17
N LYS A 2 3.33 21.96 0.13
CA LYS A 2 3.75 20.68 -0.51
C LYS A 2 4.05 20.96 -1.99
N ASN A 3 5.28 20.76 -2.44
CA ASN A 3 5.67 21.04 -3.82
C ASN A 3 5.08 19.94 -4.75
N GLU A 4 5.04 20.18 -6.06
CA GLU A 4 4.46 19.22 -7.02
C GLU A 4 5.21 17.88 -7.05
N ARG A 5 6.52 17.91 -6.80
CA ARG A 5 7.36 16.72 -6.70
C ARG A 5 6.91 15.82 -5.54
N ASP A 6 6.67 16.37 -4.36
CA ASP A 6 6.19 15.65 -3.18
C ASP A 6 4.83 15.00 -3.45
N ARG A 7 3.92 15.73 -4.12
CA ARG A 7 2.61 15.20 -4.53
C ARG A 7 2.74 14.06 -5.53
N CYS A 8 3.69 14.16 -6.45
CA CYS A 8 3.99 13.09 -7.42
C CYS A 8 4.53 11.84 -6.73
N ILE A 9 5.45 11.98 -5.77
CA ILE A 9 6.03 10.87 -5.01
C ILE A 9 4.95 10.17 -4.16
N ALA A 10 4.13 10.94 -3.45
CA ALA A 10 3.01 10.39 -2.67
C ALA A 10 2.04 9.61 -3.57
N LEU A 11 1.63 10.20 -4.71
CA LEU A 11 0.77 9.54 -5.68
C LEU A 11 1.42 8.26 -6.23
N ALA A 12 2.73 8.29 -6.49
CA ALA A 12 3.48 7.11 -6.93
C ALA A 12 3.43 5.99 -5.88
N GLY A 13 3.47 6.31 -4.59
CA GLY A 13 3.26 5.34 -3.50
C GLY A 13 1.91 4.63 -3.61
N VAL A 14 0.84 5.38 -3.88
CA VAL A 14 -0.52 4.82 -4.09
C VAL A 14 -0.56 3.88 -5.31
N PHE A 15 0.00 4.31 -6.44
CA PHE A 15 0.07 3.50 -7.65
C PHE A 15 0.91 2.23 -7.46
N GLN A 16 2.03 2.34 -6.76
CA GLN A 16 2.91 1.22 -6.45
C GLN A 16 2.17 0.18 -5.60
N ALA A 17 1.54 0.60 -4.51
CA ALA A 17 0.76 -0.28 -3.65
C ALA A 17 -0.36 -1.01 -4.41
N ALA A 18 -1.11 -0.27 -5.24
CA ALA A 18 -2.18 -0.83 -6.06
C ALA A 18 -1.68 -1.88 -7.06
N GLU A 19 -0.56 -1.60 -7.73
CA GLU A 19 0.04 -2.52 -8.71
C GLU A 19 0.58 -3.77 -8.02
N LEU A 20 1.32 -3.62 -6.92
CA LEU A 20 1.87 -4.76 -6.19
C LEU A 20 0.74 -5.66 -5.66
N ALA A 21 -0.36 -5.08 -5.17
CA ALA A 21 -1.53 -5.84 -4.75
C ALA A 21 -2.16 -6.62 -5.92
N SER A 22 -2.28 -6.00 -7.10
CA SER A 22 -2.75 -6.69 -8.31
C SER A 22 -1.82 -7.82 -8.74
N GLN A 23 -0.49 -7.61 -8.68
CA GLN A 23 0.50 -8.64 -9.01
C GLN A 23 0.41 -9.85 -8.07
N VAL A 24 0.32 -9.62 -6.75
CA VAL A 24 0.14 -10.71 -5.79
C VAL A 24 -1.18 -11.45 -6.04
N ALA A 25 -2.27 -10.73 -6.35
CA ALA A 25 -3.56 -11.35 -6.64
C ALA A 25 -3.54 -12.21 -7.91
N HIS A 26 -2.80 -11.81 -8.94
CA HIS A 26 -2.75 -12.51 -10.23
C HIS A 26 -1.63 -13.56 -10.34
N ARG A 27 -0.53 -13.41 -9.60
CA ARG A 27 0.69 -14.22 -9.77
C ARG A 27 1.22 -14.82 -8.47
N GLY A 28 0.66 -14.42 -7.32
CA GLY A 28 1.15 -14.82 -5.99
C GLY A 28 2.46 -14.15 -5.57
N ILE A 29 3.11 -13.41 -6.47
CA ILE A 29 4.38 -12.71 -6.25
C ILE A 29 4.31 -11.30 -6.82
N ALA A 30 5.16 -10.42 -6.28
CA ALA A 30 5.35 -9.06 -6.74
C ALA A 30 6.83 -8.66 -6.54
N ASP A 31 7.22 -7.50 -7.06
CA ASP A 31 8.57 -6.96 -6.85
C ASP A 31 8.85 -6.79 -5.35
N THR A 32 9.82 -7.56 -4.83
CA THR A 32 10.13 -7.61 -3.40
C THR A 32 10.65 -6.27 -2.88
N ASN A 33 11.48 -5.57 -3.64
CA ASN A 33 12.08 -4.30 -3.22
C ASN A 33 11.02 -3.20 -3.14
N ALA A 34 10.13 -3.12 -4.12
CA ALA A 34 9.01 -2.20 -4.12
C ALA A 34 8.00 -2.53 -3.01
N MET A 35 7.75 -3.81 -2.75
CA MET A 35 6.92 -4.25 -1.63
C MET A 35 7.55 -3.86 -0.29
N GLU A 36 8.85 -4.11 -0.11
CA GLU A 36 9.57 -3.72 1.11
C GLU A 36 9.49 -2.21 1.33
N ALA A 37 9.75 -1.38 0.30
CA ALA A 37 9.63 0.07 0.38
C ALA A 37 8.19 0.54 0.71
N SER A 38 7.17 -0.09 0.12
CA SER A 38 5.76 0.21 0.42
C SER A 38 5.39 -0.15 1.86
N ILE A 39 5.78 -1.34 2.35
CA ILE A 39 5.51 -1.76 3.73
C ILE A 39 6.32 -0.93 4.73
N HIS A 40 7.58 -0.63 4.42
CA HIS A 40 8.47 0.20 5.22
C HIS A 40 7.84 1.55 5.49
N SER A 41 7.20 2.11 4.47
CA SER A 41 6.53 3.39 4.54
C SER A 41 5.60 3.45 5.76
N LEU A 42 4.80 2.40 6.05
CA LEU A 42 3.85 2.39 7.16
C LEU A 42 4.50 2.73 8.51
N PHE A 43 5.76 2.35 8.71
CA PHE A 43 6.50 2.55 9.95
C PHE A 43 7.26 3.88 10.01
N GLN A 44 7.32 4.63 8.91
CA GLN A 44 7.97 5.94 8.83
C GLN A 44 7.05 7.05 9.37
N ILE A 45 6.81 7.05 10.68
CA ILE A 45 5.93 8.01 11.35
C ILE A 45 6.48 9.44 11.24
N ASN A 46 7.80 9.59 11.37
CA ASN A 46 8.52 10.86 11.24
C ASN A 46 9.57 10.70 10.13
N SER A 47 9.45 11.48 9.05
CA SER A 47 10.42 11.50 7.96
C SER A 47 10.68 12.94 7.54
N ASP A 48 11.96 13.27 7.31
CA ASP A 48 12.38 14.63 6.95
C ASP A 48 11.92 15.03 5.54
N THR A 49 11.78 14.04 4.63
CA THR A 49 11.34 14.25 3.25
C THR A 49 10.35 13.17 2.81
N VAL A 50 9.54 13.46 1.78
CA VAL A 50 8.55 12.51 1.23
C VAL A 50 9.24 11.32 0.54
N GLU A 51 10.42 11.51 -0.05
CA GLU A 51 11.19 10.42 -0.64
C GLU A 51 11.75 9.46 0.41
N ASN A 52 12.19 9.96 1.58
CA ASN A 52 12.70 9.11 2.67
C ASN A 52 11.63 8.18 3.26
N VAL A 53 10.35 8.55 3.13
CA VAL A 53 9.23 7.67 3.51
C VAL A 53 9.29 6.32 2.78
N TYR A 54 9.78 6.31 1.54
CA TYR A 54 9.91 5.12 0.69
C TYR A 54 11.35 4.59 0.64
N ASN A 55 12.22 5.00 1.55
CA ASN A 55 13.66 4.71 1.51
C ASN A 55 14.36 5.28 0.26
N GLY A 56 13.93 6.46 -0.17
CA GLY A 56 14.44 7.18 -1.34
C GLY A 56 13.60 6.99 -2.60
N LEU A 57 13.92 7.73 -3.66
CA LEU A 57 13.19 7.70 -4.93
C LEU A 57 13.21 6.33 -5.62
N SER A 58 14.28 5.54 -5.43
CA SER A 58 14.37 4.18 -5.96
C SER A 58 13.27 3.27 -5.38
N GLY A 59 12.89 3.47 -4.12
CA GLY A 59 11.85 2.68 -3.46
C GLY A 59 10.44 2.94 -3.97
N VAL A 60 10.21 4.04 -4.70
CA VAL A 60 8.91 4.37 -5.34
C VAL A 60 8.96 4.37 -6.87
N ALA A 61 10.08 3.88 -7.45
CA ALA A 61 10.32 3.90 -8.89
C ALA A 61 9.26 3.11 -9.69
N THR A 62 8.73 2.03 -9.12
CA THR A 62 7.67 1.25 -9.77
C THR A 62 6.40 2.09 -9.88
N GLY A 63 5.99 2.77 -8.81
CA GLY A 63 4.88 3.72 -8.83
C GLY A 63 5.01 4.81 -9.88
N LEU A 64 6.19 5.44 -9.95
CA LEU A 64 6.48 6.51 -10.92
C LEU A 64 6.35 6.02 -12.37
N ARG A 65 6.90 4.84 -12.68
CA ARG A 65 6.78 4.23 -14.02
C ARG A 65 5.32 3.96 -14.39
N ILE A 66 4.51 3.47 -13.45
CA ILE A 66 3.09 3.18 -13.70
C ILE A 66 2.32 4.48 -13.99
N ILE A 67 2.61 5.56 -13.28
CA ILE A 67 1.99 6.87 -13.57
C ILE A 67 2.26 7.29 -15.01
N ILE A 68 3.52 7.21 -15.45
CA ILE A 68 3.91 7.56 -16.83
C ILE A 68 3.13 6.69 -17.83
N GLN A 69 3.12 5.37 -17.63
CA GLN A 69 2.40 4.43 -18.50
C GLN A 69 0.89 4.74 -18.61
N GLN A 70 0.26 5.16 -17.52
CA GLN A 70 -1.16 5.49 -17.50
C GLN A 70 -1.47 6.82 -18.20
N LEU A 71 -0.56 7.81 -18.09
CA LEU A 71 -0.71 9.12 -18.73
C LEU A 71 -0.41 9.08 -20.24
N GLU A 72 0.57 8.30 -20.67
CA GLU A 72 0.91 8.13 -22.09
C GLU A 72 -0.19 7.42 -22.90
N GLY A 73 -1.17 6.83 -22.21
CA GLY A 73 -2.43 6.41 -22.82
C GLY A 73 -2.33 5.27 -23.82
N THR A 74 -1.18 4.58 -23.91
CA THR A 74 -0.95 3.43 -24.79
C THR A 74 -1.92 2.28 -24.48
N ASN A 75 -2.04 1.31 -25.41
CA ASN A 75 -2.89 0.10 -25.31
C ASN A 75 -2.63 -0.81 -24.09
N SER A 76 -1.76 -0.39 -23.16
CA SER A 76 -1.35 -1.09 -21.94
C SER A 76 -1.93 -0.49 -20.65
N ARG A 77 -2.92 0.42 -20.72
CA ARG A 77 -3.56 0.98 -19.52
C ARG A 77 -4.06 -0.14 -18.61
N LYS A 78 -3.47 -0.23 -17.42
CA LYS A 78 -3.91 -1.16 -16.38
C LYS A 78 -5.13 -0.60 -15.68
N LEU A 79 -6.31 -0.76 -16.30
CA LEU A 79 -7.59 -0.25 -15.78
C LEU A 79 -7.90 -0.77 -14.38
N GLU A 80 -7.43 -1.97 -14.03
CA GLU A 80 -7.55 -2.51 -12.68
C GLU A 80 -6.73 -1.70 -11.66
N THR A 81 -5.44 -1.49 -11.91
CA THR A 81 -4.57 -0.66 -11.05
C THR A 81 -5.18 0.72 -10.85
N THR A 82 -5.68 1.36 -11.92
CA THR A 82 -6.36 2.65 -11.84
C THR A 82 -7.63 2.61 -10.96
N ARG A 83 -8.44 1.54 -11.06
CA ARG A 83 -9.62 1.36 -10.19
C ARG A 83 -9.24 1.21 -8.72
N TYR A 84 -8.16 0.48 -8.42
CA TYR A 84 -7.64 0.37 -7.05
C TYR A 84 -7.13 1.70 -6.53
N VAL A 85 -6.36 2.46 -7.30
CA VAL A 85 -5.88 3.80 -6.92
C VAL A 85 -7.05 4.73 -6.58
N ILE A 86 -8.09 4.79 -7.41
CA ILE A 86 -9.28 5.61 -7.14
C ILE A 86 -9.95 5.19 -5.83
N SER A 87 -10.04 3.87 -5.58
CA SER A 87 -10.64 3.34 -4.35
C SER A 87 -9.80 3.67 -3.12
N LEU A 88 -8.47 3.55 -3.21
CA LEU A 88 -7.53 3.92 -2.14
C LEU A 88 -7.65 5.41 -1.79
N LEU A 89 -7.62 6.30 -2.79
CA LEU A 89 -7.79 7.74 -2.58
C LEU A 89 -9.15 8.11 -1.99
N HIS A 90 -10.21 7.36 -2.32
CA HIS A 90 -11.52 7.58 -1.72
C HIS A 90 -11.56 7.14 -0.25
N LEU A 91 -10.93 6.00 0.07
CA LEU A 91 -10.85 5.47 1.43
C LEU A 91 -9.96 6.32 2.33
N GLU A 92 -8.84 6.85 1.82
CA GLU A 92 -7.97 7.80 2.52
C GLU A 92 -8.77 9.03 2.98
N ARG A 93 -9.55 9.66 2.09
CA ARG A 93 -10.38 10.82 2.46
C ARG A 93 -11.42 10.51 3.53
N LYS A 94 -11.94 9.27 3.54
CA LYS A 94 -12.90 8.82 4.58
C LYS A 94 -12.21 8.56 5.90
N LEU A 95 -11.05 7.91 5.86
CA LEU A 95 -10.20 7.70 7.03
C LEU A 95 -9.80 9.04 7.66
N GLY A 96 -9.47 10.04 6.84
CA GLY A 96 -9.15 11.41 7.26
C GLY A 96 -10.24 12.10 8.09
N ARG A 97 -11.49 11.62 8.04
CA ARG A 97 -12.62 12.14 8.81
C ARG A 97 -12.95 11.28 10.04
N ASN A 98 -12.23 10.18 10.27
CA ASN A 98 -12.49 9.23 11.34
C ASN A 98 -11.27 9.13 12.27
N MET A 99 -11.17 10.08 13.20
CA MET A 99 -10.03 10.19 14.14
C MET A 99 -9.84 8.90 14.96
N GLY A 100 -10.92 8.29 15.46
CA GLY A 100 -10.83 7.05 16.23
C GLY A 100 -10.24 5.89 15.42
N MET A 101 -10.57 5.79 14.13
CA MET A 101 -9.97 4.79 13.25
C MET A 101 -8.50 5.08 12.95
N GLN A 102 -8.14 6.35 12.73
CA GLN A 102 -6.74 6.75 12.56
C GLN A 102 -5.89 6.40 13.79
N GLU A 103 -6.41 6.66 15.00
CA GLU A 103 -5.76 6.28 16.25
C GLU A 103 -5.61 4.77 16.40
N LYS A 104 -6.63 3.99 16.05
CA LYS A 104 -6.57 2.52 16.06
C LYS A 104 -5.48 2.01 15.11
N ILE A 105 -5.42 2.54 13.88
CA ILE A 105 -4.36 2.19 12.92
C ILE A 105 -2.99 2.58 13.46
N ALA A 106 -2.82 3.82 13.92
CA ALA A 106 -1.55 4.32 14.43
C ALA A 106 -1.04 3.50 15.63
N LYS A 107 -1.94 3.11 16.54
CA LYS A 107 -1.61 2.22 17.66
C LYS A 107 -1.16 0.85 17.16
N GLY A 108 -1.89 0.26 16.21
CA GLY A 108 -1.54 -1.04 15.61
C GLY A 108 -0.17 -1.01 14.93
N ILE A 109 0.12 0.04 14.16
CA ILE A 109 1.42 0.21 13.49
C ILE A 109 2.55 0.35 14.53
N ARG A 110 2.38 1.15 15.58
CA ARG A 110 3.38 1.29 16.66
C ARG A 110 3.68 -0.05 17.33
N THR A 111 2.66 -0.83 17.67
CA THR A 111 2.86 -2.19 18.22
C THR A 111 3.54 -3.13 17.22
N GLY A 112 3.27 -2.95 15.92
CA GLY A 112 3.97 -3.67 14.86
C GLY A 112 5.46 -3.34 14.77
N SER A 113 5.84 -2.07 15.00
CA SER A 113 7.24 -1.62 14.98
C SER A 113 8.12 -2.40 15.97
N ASP A 114 7.62 -2.69 17.17
CA ASP A 114 8.37 -3.43 18.19
C ASP A 114 8.75 -4.85 17.70
N ARG A 115 7.93 -5.45 16.82
CA ARG A 115 8.18 -6.78 16.26
C ARG A 115 9.28 -6.79 15.20
N LEU A 116 9.60 -5.63 14.58
CA LEU A 116 10.66 -5.51 13.59
C LEU A 116 12.06 -5.73 14.19
N ILE A 117 12.20 -5.68 15.52
CA ILE A 117 13.44 -6.04 16.23
C ILE A 117 13.80 -7.52 16.01
N HIS A 118 12.79 -8.37 15.84
CA HIS A 118 12.97 -9.84 15.78
C HIS A 118 12.73 -10.42 14.39
N TYR A 119 12.04 -9.71 13.50
CA TYR A 119 11.63 -10.23 12.20
C TYR A 119 11.93 -9.23 11.07
N PRO A 120 12.33 -9.72 9.88
CA PRO A 120 12.42 -8.86 8.72
C PRO A 120 11.04 -8.31 8.34
N LEU A 121 11.04 -7.17 7.66
CA LEU A 121 9.83 -6.38 7.37
C LEU A 121 8.75 -7.17 6.60
N LEU A 122 9.17 -8.06 5.70
CA LEU A 122 8.28 -8.89 4.88
C LEU A 122 7.99 -10.27 5.48
N HIS A 123 8.37 -10.52 6.74
CA HIS A 123 8.07 -11.76 7.43
C HIS A 123 6.56 -11.96 7.59
N ALA A 124 6.10 -13.22 7.52
CA ALA A 124 4.68 -13.57 7.58
C ALA A 124 3.96 -12.99 8.80
N ASN A 125 4.60 -12.98 9.97
CA ASN A 125 4.03 -12.43 11.21
C ASN A 125 3.85 -10.89 11.18
N ILE A 126 4.74 -10.17 10.50
CA ILE A 126 4.63 -8.72 10.34
C ILE A 126 3.48 -8.42 9.39
N LEU A 127 3.46 -9.07 8.23
CA LEU A 127 2.40 -8.91 7.23
C LEU A 127 1.02 -9.32 7.75
N ALA A 128 0.94 -10.39 8.55
CA ALA A 128 -0.32 -10.79 9.19
C ALA A 128 -0.83 -9.71 10.15
N GLY A 129 0.05 -9.12 10.97
CA GLY A 129 -0.34 -8.02 11.86
C GLY A 129 -0.83 -6.79 11.12
N ILE A 130 -0.16 -6.39 10.03
CA ILE A 130 -0.58 -5.26 9.19
C ILE A 130 -1.91 -5.57 8.48
N ALA A 131 -2.06 -6.78 7.95
CA ALA A 131 -3.28 -7.23 7.30
C ALA A 131 -4.48 -7.26 8.25
N GLU A 132 -4.25 -7.62 9.50
CA GLU A 132 -5.26 -7.57 10.56
C GLU A 132 -5.68 -6.13 10.84
N ILE A 133 -4.75 -5.18 10.94
CA ILE A 133 -5.07 -3.74 11.06
C ILE A 133 -6.00 -3.30 9.92
N TYR A 134 -5.67 -3.63 8.66
CA TYR A 134 -6.51 -3.31 7.52
C TYR A 134 -7.91 -3.93 7.63
N PHE A 135 -7.99 -5.21 8.01
CA PHE A 135 -9.24 -5.93 8.17
C PHE A 135 -10.14 -5.29 9.23
N ASP A 136 -9.56 -4.96 10.37
CA ASP A 136 -10.23 -4.38 11.54
C ASP A 136 -10.66 -2.92 11.38
N THR A 137 -10.15 -2.23 10.35
CA THR A 137 -10.33 -0.79 10.16
C THR A 137 -10.86 -0.49 8.76
N ILE A 138 -9.98 -0.41 7.78
CA ILE A 138 -10.29 0.01 6.40
C ILE A 138 -11.36 -0.87 5.76
N SER A 139 -11.36 -2.18 6.01
CA SER A 139 -12.31 -3.10 5.38
C SER A 139 -13.78 -2.84 5.79
N THR A 140 -13.98 -2.12 6.90
CA THR A 140 -15.30 -1.70 7.40
C THR A 140 -15.85 -0.48 6.65
N LEU A 141 -15.00 0.29 5.97
CA LEU A 141 -15.38 1.45 5.20
C LEU A 141 -15.95 1.05 3.82
N LYS A 142 -16.76 1.96 3.23
CA LYS A 142 -17.28 1.82 1.86
C LYS A 142 -16.63 2.85 0.92
N PRO A 143 -16.44 2.56 -0.37
CA PRO A 143 -16.63 1.25 -1.01
C PRO A 143 -15.52 0.28 -0.59
N ARG A 144 -15.81 -1.02 -0.67
CA ARG A 144 -14.78 -2.05 -0.47
C ARG A 144 -13.92 -2.17 -1.72
N ILE A 145 -12.62 -2.38 -1.55
CA ILE A 145 -11.73 -2.70 -2.66
C ILE A 145 -11.97 -4.17 -3.03
N MET A 146 -12.58 -4.39 -4.20
CA MET A 146 -12.81 -5.72 -4.74
C MET A 146 -11.56 -6.17 -5.51
N VAL A 147 -10.67 -6.90 -4.84
CA VAL A 147 -9.45 -7.40 -5.46
C VAL A 147 -9.77 -8.58 -6.38
N GLN A 148 -9.48 -8.41 -7.66
CA GLN A 148 -9.58 -9.42 -8.70
C GLN A 148 -8.22 -10.09 -8.90
N GLY A 149 -8.21 -11.37 -9.25
CA GLY A 149 -6.99 -12.16 -9.38
C GLY A 149 -7.30 -13.64 -9.61
N ASP A 150 -6.24 -14.44 -9.62
CA ASP A 150 -6.37 -15.89 -9.74
C ASP A 150 -6.92 -16.47 -8.42
N PRO A 151 -8.01 -17.27 -8.46
CA PRO A 151 -8.57 -17.91 -7.27
C PRO A 151 -7.56 -18.75 -6.47
N LEU A 152 -6.56 -19.36 -7.12
CA LEU A 152 -5.51 -20.12 -6.45
C LEU A 152 -4.68 -19.22 -5.54
N HIS A 153 -4.29 -18.04 -6.03
CA HIS A 153 -3.50 -17.08 -5.27
C HIS A 153 -4.33 -16.37 -4.21
N LEU A 154 -5.60 -16.08 -4.48
CA LEU A 154 -6.52 -15.44 -3.53
C LEU A 154 -6.97 -16.37 -2.39
N LYS A 155 -6.87 -17.69 -2.56
CA LYS A 155 -7.11 -18.65 -1.47
C LYS A 155 -5.92 -18.81 -0.52
N ASN A 156 -4.72 -18.35 -0.90
CA ASN A 156 -3.54 -18.42 -0.05
C ASN A 156 -3.57 -17.31 1.03
N PRO A 157 -3.59 -17.64 2.33
CA PRO A 157 -3.63 -16.64 3.41
C PRO A 157 -2.45 -15.66 3.40
N GLU A 158 -1.24 -16.10 3.04
CA GLU A 158 -0.08 -15.23 2.98
C GLU A 158 -0.21 -14.17 1.88
N ASN A 159 -0.79 -14.54 0.74
CA ASN A 159 -1.05 -13.59 -0.34
C ASN A 159 -2.13 -12.59 0.05
N ILE A 160 -3.18 -13.03 0.75
CA ILE A 160 -4.17 -12.12 1.33
C ILE A 160 -3.53 -11.14 2.31
N ASN A 161 -2.59 -11.60 3.14
CA ASN A 161 -1.88 -10.74 4.07
C ASN A 161 -1.02 -9.71 3.34
N LYS A 162 -0.26 -10.12 2.31
CA LYS A 162 0.49 -9.20 1.43
C LYS A 162 -0.43 -8.15 0.80
N ILE A 163 -1.53 -8.58 0.19
CA ILE A 163 -2.50 -7.68 -0.48
C ILE A 163 -3.05 -6.65 0.51
N ARG A 164 -3.58 -7.08 1.66
CA ARG A 164 -4.13 -6.16 2.67
C ARG A 164 -3.09 -5.19 3.21
N SER A 165 -1.86 -5.67 3.43
CA SER A 165 -0.75 -4.83 3.89
C SER A 165 -0.37 -3.77 2.87
N LEU A 166 -0.31 -4.14 1.58
CA LEU A 166 -0.06 -3.22 0.48
C LEU A 166 -1.19 -2.19 0.33
N LEU A 167 -2.46 -2.60 0.45
CA LEU A 167 -3.59 -1.67 0.39
C LEU A 167 -3.57 -0.68 1.56
N LEU A 168 -3.18 -1.10 2.77
CA LEU A 168 -2.99 -0.18 3.89
C LEU A 168 -1.84 0.80 3.62
N ALA A 169 -0.72 0.32 3.09
CA ALA A 169 0.40 1.18 2.67
C ALA A 169 -0.05 2.24 1.66
N GLY A 170 -0.82 1.84 0.64
CA GLY A 170 -1.34 2.77 -0.38
C GLY A 170 -2.34 3.80 0.13
N ILE A 171 -3.07 3.51 1.22
CA ILE A 171 -3.97 4.50 1.87
C ILE A 171 -3.17 5.55 2.66
N ARG A 172 -2.01 5.15 3.17
CA ARG A 172 -1.15 6.00 4.00
C ARG A 172 -0.21 6.89 3.16
N SER A 173 0.00 6.54 1.88
CA SER A 173 0.90 7.20 0.91
C SER A 173 0.63 8.68 0.63
#